data_AF-A0A957A8G5-F1
#
_entry.id   AF-A0A957A8G5-F1
#
_cell.length_a   1.000
_cell.length_b   1.000
_cell.length_c   1.000
_cell.angle_alpha   90.00
_cell.angle_beta   90.00
_cell.angle_gamma   90.00
#
_symmetry.space_group_name_H-M   'P 1'
#
loop_
_entity.id
_entity.type
_entity.pdbx_description
1 polymer ?
#
loop_
_entity_poly.entity_id
_entity_poly.type
_entity_poly.pdbx_seq_one_letter_code
_entity_poly.pdbx_strand_id
1 'polypeptide(L)'
;MALDLLMTTGGIAIVLLGGYLLVASAVTVALGFGLSRAVVGATVVAFGTSAPELTVGLSAVLRGSDGVTVGDVMGSCIGNVGLVLGLAAVINPSVLFTRLRSTAVPVLMAANVLFLAVAAGGRIARWEGGLLLAGLVAVTVLSPRLFPEFGRAAEVSEAPERPSVTARDWAALGGAVVALAAGAYLAVEGAVGVAETLGLSEVAIGVVVIAIGTSLPEVIT
;
A
#
# COMPACT_ATOMS: atom_id res chain seq x y z
N MET A 1 6.30 -6.48 27.19
CA MET A 1 6.97 -5.29 26.62
C MET A 1 8.14 -5.60 25.69
N ALA A 2 9.29 -6.11 26.16
CA ALA A 2 10.47 -6.26 25.29
C ALA A 2 10.25 -7.25 24.13
N LEU A 3 9.56 -8.36 24.39
CA LEU A 3 9.15 -9.32 23.37
C LEU A 3 8.19 -8.67 22.36
N ASP A 4 7.18 -7.94 22.83
CA ASP A 4 6.19 -7.28 21.98
C ASP A 4 6.86 -6.27 21.05
N LEU A 5 7.79 -5.47 21.58
CA LEU A 5 8.57 -4.52 20.78
C LEU A 5 9.41 -5.23 19.70
N LEU A 6 10.02 -6.37 20.05
CA LEU A 6 10.78 -7.18 19.10
C LEU A 6 9.87 -7.78 18.01
N MET A 7 8.68 -8.24 18.40
CA MET A 7 7.68 -8.76 17.47
C MET A 7 7.14 -7.67 16.55
N THR A 8 6.86 -6.46 17.06
CA THR A 8 6.43 -5.33 16.25
C THR A 8 7.50 -4.92 15.24
N THR A 9 8.72 -4.64 15.72
CA THR A 9 9.80 -4.14 14.86
C THR A 9 10.31 -5.20 13.90
N GLY A 10 10.48 -6.44 14.36
CA GLY A 10 10.84 -7.57 13.51
C GLY A 10 9.75 -7.92 12.50
N GLY A 11 8.48 -7.87 12.92
CA GLY A 11 7.33 -8.07 12.04
C GLY A 11 7.30 -7.04 10.92
N ILE A 12 7.39 -5.74 11.25
CA ILE A 12 7.46 -4.65 10.26
C ILE A 12 8.64 -4.86 9.30
N ALA A 13 9.83 -5.19 9.80
CA ALA A 13 10.99 -5.44 8.94
C ALA A 13 10.77 -6.59 7.95
N ILE A 14 10.13 -7.68 8.40
CA ILE A 14 9.77 -8.82 7.55
C ILE A 14 8.71 -8.42 6.52
N VAL A 15 7.70 -7.63 6.90
CA VAL A 15 6.68 -7.12 5.98
C VAL A 15 7.33 -6.26 4.90
N LEU A 16 8.21 -5.33 5.26
CA LEU A 16 8.91 -4.47 4.31
C LEU A 16 9.78 -5.26 3.33
N LEU A 17 10.52 -6.25 3.83
CA LEU A 17 11.29 -7.15 2.98
C LEU A 17 10.37 -7.96 2.06
N GLY A 18 9.25 -8.48 2.58
CA GLY A 18 8.24 -9.20 1.82
C GLY A 18 7.63 -8.33 0.71
N GLY A 19 7.28 -7.09 1.01
CA GLY A 19 6.74 -6.13 0.04
C GLY A 19 7.75 -5.81 -1.07
N TYR A 20 9.02 -5.57 -0.70
CA TYR A 20 10.10 -5.37 -1.68
C TYR A 20 10.27 -6.58 -2.61
N LEU A 21 10.34 -7.79 -2.05
CA LEU A 21 10.48 -9.02 -2.82
C LEU A 21 9.26 -9.30 -3.69
N LEU A 22 8.06 -8.96 -3.21
CA LEU A 22 6.81 -9.07 -3.94
C LEU A 22 6.85 -8.19 -5.19
N VAL A 23 7.14 -6.90 -5.01
CA VAL A 23 7.24 -5.93 -6.12
C VAL A 23 8.30 -6.38 -7.13
N ALA A 24 9.53 -6.70 -6.66
CA ALA A 24 10.63 -7.08 -7.54
C ALA A 24 10.32 -8.34 -8.37
N SER A 25 9.75 -9.37 -7.74
CA SER A 25 9.40 -10.63 -8.41
C SER A 25 8.20 -10.42 -9.35
N ALA A 26 7.18 -9.68 -8.91
CA ALA A 26 5.99 -9.41 -9.72
C ALA A 26 6.31 -8.57 -10.96
N VAL A 27 7.21 -7.58 -10.85
CA VAL A 27 7.70 -6.79 -11.99
C VAL A 27 8.39 -7.69 -13.01
N THR A 28 9.28 -8.58 -12.57
CA THR A 28 10.00 -9.53 -13.45
C THR A 28 9.01 -10.44 -14.19
N VAL A 29 8.06 -11.02 -13.47
CA VAL A 29 7.01 -11.88 -14.02
C VAL A 29 6.15 -11.11 -15.03
N ALA A 30 5.69 -9.90 -14.67
CA ALA A 30 4.83 -9.08 -15.51
C ALA A 30 5.50 -8.66 -16.84
N LEU A 31 6.77 -8.24 -16.78
CA LEU A 31 7.56 -7.90 -17.96
C LEU A 31 7.81 -9.14 -18.84
N GLY A 32 8.07 -10.30 -18.23
CA GLY A 32 8.24 -11.56 -18.95
C GLY A 32 6.97 -12.01 -19.70
N PHE A 33 5.78 -11.67 -19.18
CA PHE A 33 4.50 -11.84 -19.87
C PHE A 33 4.21 -10.79 -20.95
N GLY A 34 5.11 -9.83 -21.16
CA GLY A 34 4.99 -8.82 -22.21
C GLY A 34 4.15 -7.60 -21.83
N LEU A 35 3.88 -7.38 -20.54
CA LEU A 35 3.30 -6.11 -20.08
C LEU A 35 4.32 -4.98 -20.26
N SER A 36 3.86 -3.79 -20.66
CA SER A 36 4.75 -2.63 -20.81
C SER A 36 5.18 -2.09 -19.46
N ARG A 37 6.36 -1.45 -19.40
CA ARG A 37 6.87 -0.84 -18.15
C ARG A 37 5.89 0.14 -17.53
N ALA A 38 5.16 0.88 -18.35
CA ALA A 38 4.14 1.82 -17.87
C ALA A 38 2.93 1.11 -17.25
N VAL A 39 2.45 0.01 -17.83
CA VAL A 39 1.37 -0.78 -17.22
C VAL A 39 1.87 -1.39 -15.90
N VAL A 40 3.09 -1.94 -15.87
CA VAL A 40 3.70 -2.49 -14.66
C VAL A 40 3.84 -1.43 -13.56
N GLY A 41 4.31 -0.23 -13.90
CA GLY A 41 4.39 0.90 -12.95
C GLY A 41 3.02 1.33 -12.43
N ALA A 42 2.04 1.49 -13.33
CA ALA A 42 0.69 1.92 -12.98
C ALA A 42 -0.13 0.86 -12.21
N THR A 43 0.29 -0.40 -12.23
CA THR A 43 -0.43 -1.52 -11.60
C THR A 43 0.44 -2.25 -10.58
N VAL A 44 1.34 -3.12 -11.02
CA VAL A 44 2.15 -3.99 -10.15
C VAL A 44 2.91 -3.20 -9.09
N VAL A 45 3.59 -2.11 -9.48
CA VAL A 45 4.33 -1.28 -8.52
C VAL A 45 3.36 -0.54 -7.60
N ALA A 46 2.35 0.13 -8.16
CA ALA A 46 1.36 0.89 -7.40
C ALA A 46 0.60 0.05 -6.35
N PHE A 47 0.21 -1.18 -6.70
CA PHE A 47 -0.44 -2.10 -5.75
C PHE A 47 0.57 -2.78 -4.82
N GLY A 48 1.78 -3.03 -5.29
CA GLY A 48 2.79 -3.74 -4.53
C GLY A 48 3.40 -2.92 -3.40
N THR A 49 3.48 -1.58 -3.52
CA THR A 49 3.90 -0.72 -2.40
C THR A 49 2.90 -0.73 -1.25
N SER A 50 1.60 -0.88 -1.54
CA SER A 50 0.53 -0.99 -0.52
C SER A 50 0.26 -2.42 -0.03
N ALA A 51 1.06 -3.40 -0.46
CA ALA A 51 0.92 -4.78 -0.01
C ALA A 51 1.23 -4.97 1.50
N PRO A 52 2.24 -4.29 2.09
CA PRO A 52 2.44 -4.21 3.54
C PRO A 52 1.18 -3.84 4.32
N GLU A 53 0.58 -2.69 4.02
CA GLU A 53 -0.63 -2.15 4.67
C GLU A 53 -1.80 -3.11 4.50
N LEU A 54 -2.02 -3.61 3.28
CA LEU A 54 -3.11 -4.56 3.02
C LEU A 54 -2.96 -5.82 3.88
N THR A 55 -1.74 -6.35 3.98
CA THR A 55 -1.51 -7.60 4.70
C THR A 55 -1.59 -7.41 6.20
N VAL A 56 -1.02 -6.32 6.74
CA VAL A 56 -1.12 -5.97 8.16
C VAL A 56 -2.56 -5.67 8.55
N GLY A 57 -3.26 -4.83 7.78
CA GLY A 57 -4.65 -4.52 7.99
C GLY A 57 -5.57 -5.75 7.95
N LEU A 58 -5.36 -6.65 6.98
CA LEU A 58 -6.11 -7.91 6.91
C LEU A 58 -5.81 -8.82 8.10
N SER A 59 -4.54 -8.96 8.47
CA SER A 59 -4.12 -9.77 9.62
C SER A 59 -4.73 -9.25 10.94
N ALA A 60 -4.82 -7.93 11.10
CA ALA A 60 -5.42 -7.29 12.26
C ALA A 60 -6.93 -7.55 12.37
N VAL A 61 -7.70 -7.37 11.29
CA VAL A 61 -9.14 -7.69 11.27
C VAL A 61 -9.40 -9.18 11.54
N LEU A 62 -8.62 -10.07 10.93
CA LEU A 62 -8.78 -11.52 11.14
C LEU A 62 -8.50 -11.96 12.58
N ARG A 63 -7.80 -11.13 13.35
CA ARG A 63 -7.45 -11.35 14.76
C ARG A 63 -8.33 -10.55 15.72
N GLY A 64 -9.31 -9.80 15.21
CA GLY A 64 -10.23 -9.00 16.03
C GLY A 64 -9.66 -7.68 16.54
N SER A 65 -8.50 -7.24 16.03
CA SER A 65 -7.87 -5.97 16.36
C SER A 65 -8.21 -4.90 15.30
N ASP A 66 -9.51 -4.65 15.11
CA ASP A 66 -10.02 -3.71 14.10
C ASP A 66 -9.45 -2.29 14.30
N GLY A 67 -9.12 -1.93 15.54
CA GLY A 67 -8.52 -0.64 15.87
C GLY A 67 -7.15 -0.46 15.21
N VAL A 68 -6.35 -1.52 15.12
CA VAL A 68 -5.05 -1.48 14.43
C VAL A 68 -5.23 -1.22 12.94
N THR A 69 -6.18 -1.90 12.29
CA THR A 69 -6.46 -1.70 10.85
C THR A 69 -6.95 -0.30 10.55
N VAL A 70 -7.87 0.23 11.36
CA VAL A 70 -8.36 1.60 11.20
C VAL A 70 -7.22 2.61 11.41
N GLY A 71 -6.41 2.38 12.45
CA GLY A 71 -5.25 3.21 12.73
C GLY A 71 -4.22 3.19 11.61
N ASP A 72 -3.93 2.02 11.04
CA ASP A 72 -3.01 1.84 9.91
C ASP A 72 -3.47 2.62 8.67
N VAL A 73 -4.75 2.44 8.26
CA VAL A 73 -5.31 3.14 7.10
C VAL A 73 -5.31 4.66 7.32
N MET A 74 -5.74 5.13 8.50
CA MET A 74 -5.76 6.57 8.81
C MET A 74 -4.36 7.15 8.87
N GLY A 75 -3.44 6.47 9.56
CA GLY A 75 -2.05 6.88 9.69
C GLY A 75 -1.35 6.93 8.35
N SER A 76 -1.58 5.96 7.47
CA SER A 76 -0.98 5.90 6.13
C SER A 76 -1.48 7.05 5.24
N CYS A 77 -2.78 7.38 5.31
CA CYS A 77 -3.33 8.56 4.63
C CYS A 77 -2.71 9.87 5.14
N ILE A 78 -2.58 10.01 6.46
CA ILE A 78 -1.94 11.19 7.09
C ILE A 78 -0.47 11.26 6.70
N GLY A 79 0.25 10.13 6.72
CA GLY A 79 1.66 10.03 6.32
C GLY A 79 1.87 10.38 4.86
N ASN A 80 1.06 9.85 3.95
CA ASN A 80 1.20 10.12 2.52
C ASN A 80 0.97 11.61 2.18
N VAL A 81 0.01 12.26 2.84
CA VAL A 81 -0.26 13.69 2.59
C VAL A 81 0.71 14.60 3.36
N GLY A 82 0.96 14.31 4.63
CA GLY A 82 1.77 15.16 5.50
C GLY A 82 3.26 14.94 5.33
N LEU A 83 3.70 13.68 5.37
CA LEU A 83 5.10 13.30 5.30
C LEU A 83 5.57 13.21 3.85
N VAL A 84 5.00 12.33 3.02
CA VAL A 84 5.50 12.08 1.65
C VAL A 84 5.30 13.31 0.77
N LEU A 85 4.06 13.75 0.60
CA LEU A 85 3.72 14.90 -0.24
C LEU A 85 4.30 16.21 0.32
N GLY A 86 4.26 16.41 1.64
CA GLY A 86 4.85 17.58 2.29
C GLY A 86 6.37 17.66 2.11
N LEU A 87 7.09 16.56 2.31
CA LEU A 87 8.54 16.51 2.09
C LEU A 87 8.89 16.70 0.61
N ALA A 88 8.14 16.07 -0.31
CA ALA A 88 8.32 16.28 -1.75
C ALA A 88 8.12 17.75 -2.15
N ALA A 89 7.14 18.45 -1.54
CA ALA A 89 6.91 19.87 -1.77
C ALA A 89 8.07 20.75 -1.28
N VAL A 90 8.70 20.39 -0.16
CA VAL A 90 9.88 21.09 0.37
C VAL A 90 11.11 20.87 -0.54
N ILE A 91 11.32 19.64 -1.02
CA ILE A 91 12.49 19.28 -1.83
C ILE A 91 12.37 19.83 -3.27
N ASN A 92 11.21 19.64 -3.92
CA ASN A 92 11.01 20.09 -5.30
C ASN A 92 9.55 20.52 -5.54
N PRO A 93 9.18 21.76 -5.18
CA PRO A 93 7.81 22.25 -5.31
C PRO A 93 7.35 22.33 -6.78
N SER A 94 8.26 22.66 -7.70
CA SER A 94 7.92 22.94 -9.11
C SER A 94 7.34 21.73 -9.85
N VAL A 95 7.91 20.54 -9.65
CA VAL A 95 7.43 19.29 -10.26
C VAL A 95 6.10 18.86 -9.66
N LEU A 96 5.92 19.09 -8.36
CA LEU A 96 4.71 18.71 -7.65
C LEU A 96 3.49 19.51 -8.12
N PHE A 97 3.59 20.83 -8.26
CA PHE A 97 2.47 21.67 -8.73
C PHE A 97 1.98 21.31 -10.13
N THR A 98 2.87 20.84 -11.02
CA THR A 98 2.48 20.34 -12.35
C THR A 98 1.72 19.02 -12.24
N ARG A 99 2.16 18.09 -11.38
CA ARG A 99 1.47 16.81 -11.17
C ARG A 99 0.15 16.95 -10.43
N LEU A 100 0.01 17.92 -9.52
CA LEU A 100 -1.24 18.19 -8.81
C LEU A 100 -2.37 18.71 -9.73
N ARG A 101 -2.04 19.20 -10.92
CA ARG A 101 -3.02 19.61 -11.95
C ARG A 101 -3.50 18.44 -12.82
N SER A 102 -2.97 17.24 -12.59
CA SER A 102 -3.38 16.00 -13.26
C SER A 102 -4.88 15.75 -13.10
N THR A 103 -5.51 15.19 -14.12
CA THR A 103 -6.90 14.75 -14.04
C THR A 103 -7.10 13.59 -13.06
N ALA A 104 -6.03 12.96 -12.58
CA ALA A 104 -6.05 11.93 -11.54
C ALA A 104 -6.38 12.48 -10.15
N VAL A 105 -5.97 13.71 -9.83
CA VAL A 105 -6.17 14.27 -8.48
C VAL A 105 -7.66 14.40 -8.11
N PRO A 106 -8.56 14.94 -8.96
CA PRO A 106 -9.99 14.97 -8.66
C PRO A 106 -10.61 13.58 -8.41
N VAL A 107 -10.17 12.55 -9.14
CA VAL A 107 -10.67 11.18 -8.97
C VAL A 107 -10.22 10.61 -7.62
N LEU A 108 -8.97 10.84 -7.22
CA LEU A 108 -8.45 10.45 -5.90
C LEU A 108 -9.20 11.18 -4.77
N MET A 109 -9.47 12.48 -4.94
CA MET A 109 -10.26 13.24 -3.97
C MET A 109 -11.70 12.73 -3.85
N ALA A 110 -12.33 12.39 -4.97
CA ALA A 110 -13.66 11.79 -4.97
C ALA A 110 -13.68 10.42 -4.28
N ALA A 111 -12.65 9.60 -4.46
CA ALA A 111 -12.51 8.31 -3.76
C ALA A 111 -12.40 8.50 -2.24
N ASN A 112 -11.62 9.48 -1.78
CA ASN A 112 -11.53 9.82 -0.36
C ASN A 112 -12.86 10.34 0.21
N VAL A 113 -13.58 11.18 -0.53
CA VAL A 113 -14.92 11.65 -0.13
C VAL A 113 -15.91 10.49 -0.05
N LEU A 114 -15.87 9.56 -1.01
CA LEU A 114 -16.69 8.35 -0.97
C LEU A 114 -16.37 7.48 0.25
N PHE A 115 -15.09 7.28 0.55
CA PHE A 115 -14.66 6.57 1.74
C PHE A 115 -15.19 7.24 3.02
N LEU A 116 -15.06 8.57 3.14
CA LEU A 116 -15.60 9.31 4.28
C LEU A 116 -17.13 9.17 4.40
N ALA A 117 -17.85 9.22 3.28
CA ALA A 117 -19.30 9.06 3.27
C ALA A 117 -19.73 7.65 3.74
N VAL A 118 -19.01 6.62 3.31
CA VAL A 118 -19.21 5.22 3.75
C VAL A 118 -18.84 5.07 5.23
N ALA A 119 -17.74 5.66 5.67
CA ALA A 119 -17.26 5.55 7.05
C ALA A 119 -18.07 6.40 8.05
N ALA A 120 -18.88 7.36 7.58
CA ALA A 120 -19.62 8.31 8.42
C ALA A 120 -20.58 7.64 9.41
N GLY A 121 -21.06 6.43 9.10
CA GLY A 121 -21.92 5.63 9.98
C GLY A 121 -21.19 4.95 11.14
N GLY A 122 -19.87 5.11 11.26
CA GLY A 122 -19.03 4.46 12.28
C GLY A 122 -18.82 2.95 12.08
N ARG A 123 -19.31 2.42 10.95
CA ARG A 123 -19.17 1.01 10.54
C ARG A 123 -19.20 0.93 9.02
N ILE A 124 -18.42 0.01 8.47
CA ILE A 124 -18.43 -0.30 7.03
C ILE A 124 -19.13 -1.65 6.85
N ALA A 125 -20.31 -1.64 6.25
CA ALA A 125 -21.03 -2.84 5.88
C ALA A 125 -20.35 -3.58 4.73
N ARG A 126 -20.59 -4.89 4.61
CA ARG A 126 -19.96 -5.72 3.55
C ARG A 126 -20.24 -5.20 2.14
N TRP A 127 -21.44 -4.67 1.90
CA TRP A 127 -21.81 -4.11 0.59
C TRP A 127 -21.10 -2.78 0.32
N GLU A 128 -20.83 -1.96 1.35
CA GLU A 128 -20.05 -0.73 1.23
C GLU A 128 -18.59 -1.03 0.95
N GLY A 129 -18.02 -2.05 1.60
CA GLY A 129 -16.70 -2.59 1.24
C GLY A 129 -16.66 -3.10 -0.21
N GLY A 130 -17.71 -3.79 -0.66
CA GLY A 130 -17.86 -4.21 -2.05
C GLY A 130 -17.93 -3.04 -3.03
N LEU A 131 -18.59 -1.95 -2.65
CA LEU A 131 -18.65 -0.71 -3.44
C LEU A 131 -17.26 -0.06 -3.56
N LEU A 132 -16.50 0.01 -2.47
CA LEU A 132 -15.13 0.55 -2.48
C LEU A 132 -14.20 -0.30 -3.37
N LEU A 133 -14.29 -1.64 -3.27
CA LEU A 133 -13.52 -2.55 -4.13
C LEU A 133 -13.93 -2.42 -5.61
N ALA A 134 -15.23 -2.32 -5.91
CA ALA A 134 -15.71 -2.11 -7.26
C ALA A 134 -15.20 -0.77 -7.83
N GLY A 135 -15.18 0.29 -7.01
CA GLY A 135 -14.59 1.58 -7.35
C GLY A 135 -13.10 1.49 -7.68
N LEU A 136 -12.33 0.78 -6.85
CA LEU A 136 -10.90 0.52 -7.08
C LEU A 136 -10.66 -0.20 -8.40
N VAL A 137 -11.42 -1.27 -8.69
CA VAL A 137 -11.33 -2.00 -9.96
C VAL A 137 -11.70 -1.11 -11.13
N ALA A 138 -12.79 -0.36 -11.02
CA ALA A 138 -13.26 0.55 -12.08
C ALA A 138 -12.21 1.62 -12.40
N VAL A 139 -11.64 2.30 -11.39
CA VAL A 139 -10.60 3.31 -11.58
C VAL A 139 -9.34 2.69 -12.19
N THR A 140 -8.93 1.51 -11.74
CA THR A 140 -7.73 0.84 -12.27
C THR A 140 -7.89 0.49 -13.75
N VAL A 141 -9.02 -0.12 -14.13
CA VAL A 141 -9.31 -0.52 -15.52
C VAL A 141 -9.56 0.68 -16.43
N LEU A 142 -10.22 1.72 -15.92
CA LEU A 142 -10.51 2.94 -16.68
C LEU A 142 -9.35 3.92 -16.68
N SER A 143 -8.32 3.73 -15.85
CA SER A 143 -7.17 4.64 -15.72
C SER A 143 -6.53 5.03 -17.07
N PRO A 144 -6.35 4.15 -18.06
CA PRO A 144 -5.76 4.55 -19.35
C PRO A 144 -6.66 5.51 -20.14
N ARG A 145 -7.97 5.46 -19.90
CA ARG A 145 -8.98 6.33 -20.53
C ARG A 145 -9.20 7.62 -19.76
N LEU A 146 -9.22 7.54 -18.42
CA LEU A 146 -9.44 8.68 -17.52
C LEU A 146 -8.20 9.58 -17.41
N PHE A 147 -7.02 8.98 -17.55
CA PHE A 147 -5.73 9.65 -17.37
C PHE A 147 -4.82 9.37 -18.59
N PRO A 148 -5.10 9.99 -19.76
CA PRO A 148 -4.34 9.77 -21.00
C PRO A 148 -2.83 10.08 -20.86
N GLU A 149 -2.48 10.93 -19.90
CA GLU A 149 -1.11 11.25 -19.49
C GLU A 149 -0.32 10.03 -18.97
N PHE A 150 -0.98 9.03 -18.38
CA PHE A 150 -0.33 7.75 -18.05
C PHE A 150 -0.09 6.89 -19.30
N GLY A 151 -0.93 7.00 -20.32
CA GLY A 151 -0.78 6.31 -21.61
C GLY A 151 0.36 6.87 -22.46
N ARG A 152 0.53 8.19 -22.51
CA ARG A 152 1.65 8.83 -23.26
C ARG A 152 3.04 8.45 -22.71
N ALA A 153 3.16 8.26 -21.40
CA ALA A 153 4.39 7.75 -20.80
C ALA A 153 4.68 6.29 -21.21
N ALA A 154 3.65 5.52 -21.56
CA ALA A 154 3.77 4.14 -22.04
C ALA A 154 4.29 4.05 -23.48
N GLU A 155 3.85 4.95 -24.36
CA GLU A 155 4.25 4.98 -25.78
C GLU A 155 5.72 5.35 -25.99
N VAL A 156 6.30 6.12 -25.08
CA VAL A 156 7.71 6.57 -25.15
C VAL A 156 8.68 5.49 -24.62
N SER A 157 8.18 4.47 -23.92
CA SER A 157 9.03 3.41 -23.36
C SER A 157 9.36 2.36 -24.43
N GLU A 158 10.66 2.19 -24.73
CA GLU A 158 11.13 1.09 -25.57
C GLU A 158 10.52 -0.25 -25.13
N ALA A 159 10.19 -1.10 -26.10
CA ALA A 159 9.69 -2.45 -25.81
C ALA A 159 10.67 -3.15 -24.87
N PRO A 160 10.26 -3.47 -23.62
CA PRO A 160 11.20 -4.02 -22.66
C PRO A 160 11.75 -5.34 -23.20
N GLU A 161 13.06 -5.51 -23.08
CA GLU A 161 13.71 -6.81 -23.24
C GLU A 161 12.95 -7.79 -22.33
N ARG A 162 12.35 -8.83 -22.92
CA ARG A 162 11.47 -9.74 -22.18
C ARG A 162 12.34 -10.66 -21.33
N PRO A 163 12.39 -10.49 -20.00
CA PRO A 163 13.17 -11.40 -19.18
C PRO A 163 12.55 -12.80 -19.27
N SER A 164 13.39 -13.83 -19.31
CA SER A 164 12.92 -15.20 -19.16
C SER A 164 12.43 -15.42 -17.74
N VAL A 165 11.13 -15.67 -17.57
CA VAL A 165 10.56 -16.01 -16.26
C VAL A 165 11.00 -17.42 -15.89
N THR A 166 11.62 -17.55 -14.72
CA THR A 166 12.13 -18.82 -14.20
C THR A 166 11.28 -19.33 -13.03
N ALA A 167 11.45 -20.61 -12.67
CA ALA A 167 10.81 -21.17 -11.47
C ALA A 167 11.24 -20.43 -10.18
N ARG A 168 12.43 -19.81 -10.18
CA ARG A 168 12.93 -19.01 -9.07
C ARG A 168 12.09 -17.76 -8.85
N ASP A 169 11.62 -17.11 -9.91
CA ASP A 169 10.82 -15.88 -9.82
C ASP A 169 9.45 -16.17 -9.21
N TRP A 170 8.84 -17.29 -9.59
CA TRP A 170 7.60 -17.77 -8.98
C TRP A 170 7.79 -18.18 -7.51
N ALA A 171 8.89 -18.86 -7.20
CA ALA A 171 9.22 -19.23 -5.81
C ALA A 171 9.48 -17.99 -4.96
N ALA A 172 10.16 -16.97 -5.50
CA ALA A 172 10.38 -15.70 -4.82
C ALA A 172 9.07 -14.94 -4.59
N LEU A 173 8.18 -14.90 -5.58
CA LEU A 173 6.85 -14.32 -5.44
C LEU A 173 6.03 -15.02 -4.34
N GLY A 174 6.02 -16.36 -4.33
CA GLY A 174 5.35 -17.13 -3.29
C GLY A 174 5.96 -16.91 -1.90
N GLY A 175 7.29 -16.90 -1.82
CA GLY A 175 8.02 -16.62 -0.58
C GLY A 175 7.76 -15.21 -0.05
N ALA A 176 7.61 -14.21 -0.93
CA ALA A 176 7.26 -12.85 -0.56
C ALA A 176 5.88 -12.75 0.09
N VAL A 177 4.88 -13.46 -0.46
CA VAL A 177 3.53 -13.54 0.14
C VAL A 177 3.56 -14.18 1.52
N VAL A 178 4.34 -15.26 1.69
CA VAL A 178 4.51 -15.91 3.00
C VAL A 178 5.20 -14.98 3.99
N ALA A 179 6.25 -14.27 3.57
CA ALA A 179 6.95 -13.28 4.40
C ALA A 179 6.01 -12.16 4.82
N LEU A 180 5.22 -11.59 3.90
CA LEU A 180 4.20 -10.59 4.22
C LEU A 180 3.23 -11.09 5.28
N ALA A 181 2.66 -12.29 5.11
CA ALA A 181 1.70 -12.86 6.06
C ALA A 181 2.33 -13.12 7.44
N ALA A 182 3.53 -13.70 7.49
CA ALA A 182 4.23 -13.98 8.74
C ALA A 182 4.66 -12.70 9.46
N GLY A 183 5.20 -11.72 8.73
CA GLY A 183 5.58 -10.42 9.25
C GLY A 183 4.36 -9.66 9.79
N ALA A 184 3.24 -9.68 9.06
CA ALA A 184 2.00 -9.02 9.47
C ALA A 184 1.47 -9.62 10.77
N TYR A 185 1.49 -10.94 10.91
CA TYR A 185 1.09 -11.61 12.14
C TYR A 185 1.93 -11.11 13.35
N LEU A 186 3.26 -11.10 13.21
CA LEU A 186 4.16 -10.65 14.27
C LEU A 186 3.98 -9.16 14.58
N ALA A 187 3.83 -8.32 13.55
CA ALA A 187 3.67 -6.89 13.68
C ALA A 187 2.40 -6.55 14.47
N VAL A 188 1.27 -7.18 14.12
CA VAL A 188 -0.01 -6.97 14.80
C VAL A 188 0.04 -7.48 16.23
N GLU A 189 0.50 -8.72 16.47
CA GLU A 189 0.56 -9.29 17.81
C GLU A 189 1.44 -8.46 18.74
N GLY A 190 2.64 -8.08 18.27
CA GLY A 190 3.51 -7.20 19.04
C GLY A 190 2.89 -5.83 19.29
N ALA A 191 2.28 -5.21 18.27
CA ALA A 191 1.72 -3.87 18.42
C ALA A 191 0.56 -3.82 19.42
N VAL A 192 -0.32 -4.83 19.40
CA VAL A 192 -1.41 -4.97 20.38
C VAL A 192 -0.83 -5.14 21.79
N GLY A 193 0.16 -6.02 21.97
CA GLY A 193 0.82 -6.21 23.28
C GLY A 193 1.51 -4.95 23.81
N VAL A 194 2.15 -4.17 22.93
CA VAL A 194 2.72 -2.85 23.27
C VAL A 194 1.62 -1.89 23.71
N ALA A 195 0.52 -1.81 22.96
CA ALA A 195 -0.59 -0.92 23.27
C ALA A 195 -1.22 -1.23 24.64
N GLU A 196 -1.49 -2.51 24.91
CA GLU A 196 -2.01 -2.96 26.20
C GLU A 196 -1.09 -2.60 27.36
N THR A 197 0.22 -2.83 27.19
CA THR A 197 1.20 -2.55 28.26
C THR A 197 1.35 -1.04 28.53
N LEU A 198 1.19 -0.20 27.51
CA LEU A 198 1.25 1.27 27.62
C LEU A 198 -0.09 1.92 27.96
N GLY A 199 -1.18 1.17 28.01
CA GLY A 199 -2.54 1.70 28.19
C GLY A 199 -2.99 2.59 27.01
N LEU A 200 -2.46 2.33 25.81
CA LEU A 200 -2.82 3.03 24.58
C LEU A 200 -3.95 2.29 23.86
N SER A 201 -4.72 3.01 23.04
CA SER A 201 -5.69 2.37 22.15
C SER A 201 -4.98 1.69 20.99
N GLU A 202 -5.58 0.60 20.49
CA GLU A 202 -5.13 -0.05 19.24
C GLU A 202 -5.10 0.92 18.05
N VAL A 203 -6.02 1.89 18.01
CA VAL A 203 -6.01 2.94 17.00
C VAL A 203 -4.76 3.80 17.11
N ALA A 204 -4.35 4.20 18.32
CA ALA A 204 -3.16 5.02 18.51
C ALA A 204 -1.89 4.29 18.07
N ILE A 205 -1.73 3.01 18.43
CA ILE A 205 -0.56 2.22 17.99
C ILE A 205 -0.59 1.97 16.48
N GLY A 206 -1.79 1.75 15.91
CA GLY A 206 -1.98 1.62 14.47
C GLY A 206 -1.52 2.86 13.71
N VAL A 207 -1.94 4.05 14.15
CA VAL A 207 -1.57 5.33 13.52
C VAL A 207 -0.08 5.64 13.64
N VAL A 208 0.54 5.39 14.79
CA VAL A 208 1.89 5.87 15.06
C VAL A 208 2.97 4.86 14.69
N VAL A 209 2.73 3.57 14.90
CA VAL A 209 3.78 2.56 14.75
C VAL A 209 3.56 1.74 13.48
N ILE A 210 2.35 1.20 13.31
CA ILE A 210 2.07 0.35 12.16
C ILE A 210 2.11 1.17 10.88
N ALA A 211 1.30 2.23 10.75
CA ALA A 211 1.23 3.05 9.55
C ALA A 211 2.57 3.64 9.12
N ILE A 212 3.36 4.16 10.06
CA ILE A 212 4.69 4.69 9.75
C ILE A 212 5.59 3.57 9.23
N GLY A 213 5.53 2.39 9.85
CA GLY A 213 6.34 1.25 9.46
C GLY A 213 5.96 0.68 8.09
N THR A 214 4.67 0.54 7.81
CA THR A 214 4.15 -0.02 6.55
C THR A 214 4.32 0.95 5.38
N SER A 215 4.18 2.27 5.58
CA SER A 215 4.30 3.29 4.52
C SER A 215 5.73 3.78 4.24
N LEU A 216 6.76 3.13 4.79
CA LEU A 216 8.15 3.43 4.44
C LEU A 216 8.48 3.26 2.93
N PRO A 217 7.95 2.25 2.22
CA PRO A 217 8.15 2.11 0.77
C PRO A 217 7.73 3.38 0.01
N GLU A 218 6.59 3.97 0.35
CA GLU A 218 6.04 5.18 -0.28
C GLU A 218 6.92 6.42 -0.08
N VAL A 219 7.66 6.49 1.03
CA VAL A 219 8.57 7.62 1.32
C VAL A 219 9.81 7.59 0.42
N ILE A 220 10.24 6.42 -0.03
CA ILE A 220 11.51 6.23 -0.75
C ILE A 220 11.35 5.99 -2.26
N THR A 221 10.13 5.81 -2.76
CA THR A 221 9.81 5.62 -4.19
C THR A 221 9.40 6.92 -4.87
#